data_AF-A0A2D8C5N5-F1
#
_entry.id   AF-A0A2D8C5N5-F1
#
_cell.length_a   1.000
_cell.length_b   1.000
_cell.length_c   1.000
_cell.angle_alpha   90.00
_cell.angle_beta   90.00
_cell.angle_gamma   90.00
#
_symmetry.space_group_name_H-M   'P 1'
#
loop_
_entity.id
_entity.type
_entity.pdbx_description
1 polymer ?
#
loop_
_entity_poly.entity_id
_entity_poly.type
_entity_poly.pdbx_seq_one_letter_code
_entity_poly.pdbx_strand_id
1 'polypeptide(L)'
;MRNLNYLFLIAITIFFVSCSSENEVPKLVEKIVTIEVEMEGNYTDYLVTFSVHSMLSGTSTFVAPVLDQPNELNWTQVIEQGNSYTLSFEPEVPTISATSSAPIHSLGLVFNAVYLGGETDDSFQPLSATVNVLADGEVYRQFEYEALAPGEVSVPLAEEITF
;
A
#
# COMPACT_ATOMS: atom_id res chain seq x y z
N MET A 1 71.30 2.84 -11.94
CA MET A 1 69.93 3.13 -12.45
C MET A 1 69.29 1.86 -13.02
N ARG A 2 68.97 0.85 -12.18
CA ARG A 2 68.49 -0.47 -12.66
C ARG A 2 67.19 -0.97 -12.00
N ASN A 3 66.62 -0.17 -11.09
CA ASN A 3 65.44 -0.56 -10.28
C ASN A 3 64.20 0.33 -10.53
N LEU A 4 64.28 1.31 -11.43
CA LEU A 4 63.15 2.23 -11.71
C LEU A 4 62.16 1.64 -12.74
N ASN A 5 62.60 0.71 -13.59
CA ASN A 5 61.75 0.10 -14.63
C ASN A 5 60.77 -0.95 -14.09
N TYR A 6 61.04 -1.55 -12.93
CA TYR A 6 60.14 -2.54 -12.32
C TYR A 6 58.94 -1.89 -11.61
N LEU A 7 59.09 -0.66 -11.10
CA LEU A 7 58.01 0.10 -10.47
C LEU A 7 56.96 0.57 -11.48
N PHE A 8 57.37 0.91 -12.70
CA PHE A 8 56.44 1.29 -13.78
C PHE A 8 55.65 0.09 -14.33
N LEU A 9 56.21 -1.12 -14.29
CA LEU A 9 55.56 -2.34 -14.75
C LEU A 9 54.50 -2.87 -13.77
N ILE A 10 54.66 -2.62 -12.47
CA ILE A 10 53.67 -3.00 -11.44
C ILE A 10 52.49 -2.00 -11.40
N ALA A 11 52.71 -0.74 -11.75
CA ALA A 11 51.64 0.27 -11.76
C ALA A 11 50.63 0.08 -12.91
N ILE A 12 51.02 -0.58 -14.01
CA ILE A 12 50.18 -0.76 -15.21
C ILE A 12 49.25 -1.99 -15.10
N THR A 13 49.62 -3.00 -14.31
CA THR A 13 48.81 -4.23 -14.15
C THR A 13 47.65 -4.10 -13.16
N ILE A 14 47.63 -3.06 -12.33
CA ILE A 14 46.54 -2.84 -11.36
C ILE A 14 45.33 -2.12 -12.00
N PHE A 15 45.47 -1.56 -13.20
CA PHE A 15 44.38 -0.82 -13.87
C PHE A 15 43.38 -1.68 -14.66
N PHE A 16 43.59 -3.00 -14.79
CA PHE A 16 42.70 -3.88 -15.57
C PHE A 16 41.74 -4.72 -14.73
N VAL A 17 41.69 -4.51 -13.42
CA VAL A 17 40.68 -5.11 -12.53
C VAL A 17 39.83 -4.00 -11.89
N SER A 18 39.37 -3.05 -12.70
CA SER A 18 38.04 -2.50 -12.45
C SER A 18 37.07 -3.53 -13.01
N CYS A 19 36.74 -4.54 -12.19
CA CYS A 19 35.49 -5.25 -12.34
C CYS A 19 34.41 -4.18 -12.29
N SER A 20 33.91 -3.78 -13.47
CA SER A 20 32.59 -3.21 -13.62
C SER A 20 31.62 -4.28 -13.14
N SER A 21 31.41 -4.39 -11.84
CA SER A 21 30.11 -4.82 -11.35
C SER A 21 29.19 -3.72 -11.85
N GLU A 22 28.61 -3.89 -13.03
CA GLU A 22 27.32 -3.29 -13.31
C GLU A 22 26.48 -3.66 -12.10
N ASN A 23 26.34 -2.69 -11.17
CA ASN A 23 25.30 -2.74 -10.17
C ASN A 23 24.03 -2.63 -11.00
N GLU A 24 23.56 -3.76 -11.51
CA GLU A 24 22.21 -3.87 -12.04
C GLU A 24 21.32 -3.45 -10.87
N VAL A 25 20.82 -2.21 -10.95
CA VAL A 25 19.80 -1.75 -10.03
C VAL A 25 18.69 -2.80 -10.14
N PRO A 26 18.28 -3.44 -9.02
CA PRO A 26 17.30 -4.50 -9.08
C PRO A 26 16.09 -3.99 -9.84
N LYS A 27 15.74 -4.69 -10.92
CA LYS A 27 14.64 -4.29 -11.79
C LYS A 27 13.35 -4.35 -10.97
N LEU A 28 12.75 -3.19 -10.72
CA LEU A 28 11.48 -3.10 -10.02
C LEU A 28 10.41 -3.82 -10.83
N VAL A 29 9.66 -4.70 -10.16
CA VAL A 29 8.52 -5.39 -10.76
C VAL A 29 7.30 -4.52 -10.50
N GLU A 30 6.73 -3.99 -11.57
CA GLU A 30 5.54 -3.15 -11.50
C GLU A 30 4.30 -3.93 -11.91
N LYS A 31 3.22 -3.71 -11.17
CA LYS A 31 1.95 -4.43 -11.27
C LYS A 31 0.79 -3.44 -11.25
N ILE A 32 -0.28 -3.73 -11.98
CA ILE A 32 -1.55 -3.04 -11.72
C ILE A 32 -2.09 -3.61 -10.41
N VAL A 33 -2.35 -2.74 -9.44
CA VAL A 33 -2.76 -3.16 -8.11
C VAL A 33 -4.18 -2.73 -7.85
N THR A 34 -5.01 -3.66 -7.39
CA THR A 34 -6.36 -3.38 -6.89
C THR A 34 -6.44 -3.75 -5.43
N ILE A 35 -6.95 -2.85 -4.61
CA ILE A 35 -7.26 -3.10 -3.21
C ILE A 35 -8.77 -3.30 -3.13
N GLU A 36 -9.20 -4.41 -2.54
CA GLU A 36 -10.61 -4.73 -2.32
C GLU A 36 -10.83 -4.94 -0.84
N VAL A 37 -11.83 -4.27 -0.27
CA VAL A 37 -12.26 -4.44 1.11
C VAL A 37 -13.70 -4.92 1.10
N GLU A 38 -13.95 -6.05 1.74
CA GLU A 38 -15.29 -6.59 1.98
C GLU A 38 -15.57 -6.52 3.48
N MET A 39 -16.66 -5.86 3.85
CA MET A 39 -17.07 -5.64 5.23
C MET A 39 -18.25 -6.54 5.61
N GLU A 40 -18.23 -7.04 6.83
CA GLU A 40 -19.31 -7.82 7.44
C GLU A 40 -19.72 -7.22 8.80
N GLY A 41 -20.69 -7.85 9.45
CA GLY A 41 -21.24 -7.38 10.73
C GLY A 41 -22.10 -6.13 10.58
N ASN A 42 -22.19 -5.34 11.65
CA ASN A 42 -22.99 -4.11 11.70
C ASN A 42 -22.27 -2.90 11.07
N TYR A 43 -21.71 -3.07 9.87
CA TYR A 43 -20.84 -2.06 9.25
C TYR A 43 -21.51 -0.69 9.05
N THR A 44 -22.82 -0.64 8.86
CA THR A 44 -23.60 0.60 8.69
C THR A 44 -23.55 1.51 9.91
N ASP A 45 -23.17 0.98 11.08
CA ASP A 45 -23.10 1.73 12.34
C ASP A 45 -21.69 2.31 12.60
N TYR A 46 -20.80 2.26 11.60
CA TYR A 46 -19.40 2.70 11.71
C TYR A 46 -19.08 3.86 10.76
N LEU A 47 -18.20 4.76 11.20
CA LEU A 47 -17.43 5.62 10.31
C LEU A 47 -16.19 4.85 9.87
N VAL A 48 -16.13 4.52 8.59
CA VAL A 48 -14.99 3.84 7.98
C VAL A 48 -14.02 4.88 7.43
N THR A 49 -12.73 4.66 7.67
CA THR A 49 -11.63 5.40 7.05
C THR A 49 -10.72 4.44 6.31
N PHE A 50 -10.62 4.62 5.01
CA PHE A 50 -9.73 3.89 4.13
C PHE A 50 -8.75 4.88 3.50
N SER A 51 -7.45 4.61 3.62
CA SER A 51 -6.42 5.43 3.02
C SER A 51 -5.48 4.61 2.19
N VAL A 52 -5.08 5.17 1.06
CA VAL A 52 -4.03 4.66 0.19
C VAL A 52 -2.91 5.69 0.17
N HIS A 53 -1.69 5.23 0.34
CA HIS A 53 -0.50 6.06 0.20
C HIS A 53 0.66 5.31 -0.42
N SER A 54 1.77 5.98 -0.70
CA SER A 54 3.02 5.36 -1.15
C SER A 54 2.87 4.42 -2.38
N MET A 55 1.93 4.73 -3.28
CA MET A 55 1.78 4.09 -4.59
C MET A 55 2.87 4.61 -5.53
N LEU A 56 3.95 3.85 -5.67
CA LEU A 56 5.14 4.28 -6.42
C LEU A 56 5.39 3.43 -7.65
N SER A 57 5.81 4.09 -8.73
CA SER A 57 6.38 3.50 -9.94
C SER A 57 7.77 4.06 -10.22
N GLY A 58 8.56 3.35 -11.02
CA GLY A 58 9.94 3.69 -11.34
C GLY A 58 10.75 3.89 -10.08
N THR A 59 11.62 4.89 -10.04
CA THR A 59 12.46 5.13 -8.85
C THR A 59 11.75 5.89 -7.73
N SER A 60 10.68 6.63 -8.02
CA SER A 60 9.99 7.51 -7.07
C SER A 60 8.79 8.29 -7.66
N THR A 61 8.18 7.79 -8.74
CA THR A 61 7.03 8.48 -9.36
C THR A 61 5.76 8.11 -8.61
N PHE A 62 5.00 9.11 -8.18
CA PHE A 62 3.70 8.90 -7.56
C PHE A 62 2.66 8.47 -8.58
N VAL A 63 1.93 7.42 -8.25
CA VAL A 63 0.76 6.93 -8.98
C VAL A 63 -0.48 7.19 -8.14
N ALA A 64 -1.52 7.72 -8.76
CA ALA A 64 -2.79 7.98 -8.07
C ALA A 64 -3.65 6.71 -8.05
N PRO A 65 -4.33 6.39 -6.93
CA PRO A 65 -5.40 5.41 -6.92
C PRO A 65 -6.69 6.02 -7.52
N VAL A 66 -7.42 5.19 -8.24
CA VAL A 66 -8.79 5.45 -8.69
C VAL A 66 -9.71 4.75 -7.70
N LEU A 67 -10.73 5.44 -7.19
CA LEU A 67 -11.74 4.83 -6.33
C LEU A 67 -12.81 4.20 -7.24
N ASP A 68 -12.90 2.88 -7.23
CA ASP A 68 -13.82 2.11 -8.07
C ASP A 68 -15.15 1.84 -7.35
N GLN A 69 -15.09 1.62 -6.03
CA GLN A 69 -16.25 1.48 -5.14
C GLN A 69 -16.00 2.18 -3.81
N PRO A 70 -17.02 2.87 -3.24
CA PRO A 70 -18.35 3.10 -3.80
C PRO A 70 -18.32 4.10 -4.97
N ASN A 71 -19.06 3.82 -6.05
CA ASN A 71 -19.01 4.60 -7.30
C ASN A 71 -19.63 6.00 -7.23
N GLU A 72 -20.42 6.30 -6.19
CA GLU A 72 -21.04 7.62 -5.97
C GLU A 72 -20.16 8.56 -5.12
N LEU A 73 -19.07 8.03 -4.55
CA LEU A 73 -18.17 8.78 -3.67
C LEU A 73 -16.88 9.19 -4.39
N ASN A 74 -16.22 10.18 -3.81
CA ASN A 74 -14.86 10.59 -4.18
C ASN A 74 -13.99 10.54 -2.92
N TRP A 75 -12.66 10.51 -3.10
CA TRP A 75 -11.71 10.71 -2.01
C TRP A 75 -12.09 11.96 -1.20
N THR A 76 -12.30 11.81 0.10
CA THR A 76 -12.65 12.92 1.00
C THR A 76 -11.47 13.84 1.24
N GLN A 77 -10.25 13.31 1.15
CA GLN A 77 -9.02 14.07 1.25
C GLN A 77 -7.98 13.54 0.26
N VAL A 78 -7.29 14.47 -0.42
CA VAL A 78 -6.18 14.18 -1.32
C VAL A 78 -5.01 15.09 -0.98
N ILE A 79 -3.86 14.49 -0.67
CA ILE A 79 -2.57 15.18 -0.48
C ILE A 79 -1.61 14.68 -1.55
N GLU A 80 -1.62 15.33 -2.71
CA GLU A 80 -0.84 14.89 -3.88
C GLU A 80 0.67 14.85 -3.60
N GLN A 81 1.20 15.84 -2.85
CA GLN A 81 2.62 15.92 -2.52
C GLN A 81 3.07 14.82 -1.56
N GLY A 82 2.14 14.19 -0.84
CA GLY A 82 2.39 13.03 0.01
C GLY A 82 1.91 11.72 -0.59
N ASN A 83 1.38 11.75 -1.83
CA ASN A 83 0.69 10.64 -2.48
C ASN A 83 -0.28 9.94 -1.52
N SER A 84 -1.13 10.70 -0.83
CA SER A 84 -2.06 10.17 0.16
C SER A 84 -3.50 10.52 -0.22
N TYR A 85 -4.34 9.50 -0.27
CA TYR A 85 -5.73 9.55 -0.69
C TYR A 85 -6.55 8.87 0.40
N THR A 86 -7.46 9.62 1.02
CA THR A 86 -8.27 9.14 2.13
C THR A 86 -9.74 9.24 1.78
N LEU A 87 -10.47 8.19 2.07
CA LEU A 87 -11.92 8.09 2.03
C LEU A 87 -12.40 7.91 3.47
N SER A 88 -13.28 8.79 3.92
CA SER A 88 -13.97 8.67 5.22
C SER A 88 -15.47 8.75 5.00
N PHE A 89 -16.21 7.73 5.37
CA PHE A 89 -17.63 7.62 5.07
C PHE A 89 -18.36 6.65 5.99
N GLU A 90 -19.68 6.81 6.08
CA GLU A 90 -20.60 5.84 6.68
C GLU A 90 -21.04 4.88 5.56
N PRO A 91 -20.68 3.60 5.61
CA PRO A 91 -20.90 2.68 4.50
C PRO A 91 -22.37 2.27 4.37
N GLU A 92 -22.95 2.51 3.19
CA GLU A 92 -24.26 1.96 2.80
C GLU A 92 -24.13 0.61 2.07
N VAL A 93 -22.93 0.32 1.56
CA VAL A 93 -22.58 -0.94 0.88
C VAL A 93 -21.34 -1.55 1.55
N PRO A 94 -21.22 -2.89 1.59
CA PRO A 94 -20.16 -3.57 2.32
C PRO A 94 -18.82 -3.60 1.58
N THR A 95 -18.60 -2.76 0.55
CA THR A 95 -17.45 -2.91 -0.34
C THR A 95 -16.72 -1.59 -0.60
N ILE A 96 -15.40 -1.64 -0.57
CA ILE A 96 -14.51 -0.57 -1.06
C ILE A 96 -13.58 -1.21 -2.10
N SER A 97 -13.33 -0.51 -3.20
CA SER A 97 -12.34 -0.94 -4.18
C SER A 97 -11.58 0.25 -4.72
N ALA A 98 -10.26 0.12 -4.83
CA ALA A 98 -9.42 1.15 -5.44
C ALA A 98 -8.27 0.52 -6.24
N THR A 99 -8.18 0.89 -7.51
CA THR A 99 -7.15 0.43 -8.45
C THR A 99 -6.09 1.51 -8.73
N SER A 100 -4.83 1.10 -8.83
CA SER A 100 -3.75 1.99 -9.26
C SER A 100 -3.96 2.44 -10.72
N SER A 101 -3.87 3.74 -10.98
CA SER A 101 -4.04 4.31 -12.34
C SER A 101 -2.95 3.89 -13.33
N ALA A 102 -1.83 3.38 -12.83
CA ALA A 102 -0.71 2.83 -13.59
C ALA A 102 -0.03 1.70 -12.79
N PRO A 103 0.87 0.92 -13.41
CA PRO A 103 1.64 -0.10 -12.70
C PRO A 103 2.50 0.50 -11.57
N ILE A 104 2.53 -0.15 -10.42
CA ILE A 104 3.30 0.27 -9.23
C ILE A 104 4.14 -0.89 -8.69
N HIS A 105 5.23 -0.57 -7.99
CA HIS A 105 6.09 -1.54 -7.29
C HIS A 105 5.95 -1.45 -5.75
N SER A 106 5.31 -0.41 -5.22
CA SER A 106 4.99 -0.30 -3.80
C SER A 106 3.61 0.29 -3.56
N LEU A 107 3.04 -0.02 -2.41
CA LEU A 107 1.75 0.46 -1.92
C LEU A 107 1.80 0.56 -0.39
N GLY A 108 1.24 1.61 0.19
CA GLY A 108 0.83 1.68 1.58
C GLY A 108 -0.70 1.80 1.68
N LEU A 109 -1.30 1.13 2.67
CA LEU A 109 -2.73 1.24 2.93
C LEU A 109 -3.01 1.30 4.43
N VAL A 110 -4.10 1.98 4.77
CA VAL A 110 -4.67 1.98 6.12
C VAL A 110 -6.17 1.77 6.03
N PHE A 111 -6.69 0.84 6.82
CA PHE A 111 -8.12 0.63 7.02
C PHE A 111 -8.44 0.72 8.52
N ASN A 112 -9.48 1.49 8.84
CA ASN A 112 -9.97 1.62 10.20
C ASN A 112 -11.47 1.85 10.20
N ALA A 113 -12.14 1.39 11.24
CA ALA A 113 -13.54 1.66 11.50
C ALA A 113 -13.73 2.16 12.93
N VAL A 114 -14.58 3.17 13.10
CA VAL A 114 -14.96 3.73 14.40
C VAL A 114 -16.46 3.63 14.56
N TYR A 115 -16.90 2.94 15.60
CA TYR A 115 -18.33 2.79 15.90
C TYR A 115 -18.95 4.17 16.21
N LEU A 116 -20.06 4.49 15.57
CA LEU A 116 -20.79 5.76 15.72
C LEU A 116 -21.97 5.68 16.69
N GLY A 117 -22.39 4.46 17.04
CA GLY A 117 -23.62 4.22 17.78
C GLY A 117 -23.51 4.35 19.30
N GLY A 118 -24.63 4.04 19.97
CA GLY A 118 -24.77 3.96 21.43
C GLY A 118 -24.73 2.52 21.93
N GLU A 119 -25.41 2.26 23.05
CA GLU A 119 -25.54 0.91 23.63
C GLU A 119 -25.91 -0.14 22.57
N THR A 120 -25.21 -1.26 22.61
CA THR A 120 -25.49 -2.44 21.76
C THR A 120 -26.27 -3.48 22.53
N ASP A 121 -27.06 -4.29 21.83
CA ASP A 121 -27.70 -5.48 22.41
C ASP A 121 -26.88 -6.75 22.11
N ASP A 122 -27.37 -7.89 22.58
CA ASP A 122 -26.71 -9.20 22.42
C ASP A 122 -26.64 -9.68 20.96
N SER A 123 -27.31 -9.00 20.01
CA SER A 123 -27.29 -9.33 18.59
C SER A 123 -26.25 -8.55 17.79
N PHE A 124 -25.61 -7.55 18.41
CA PHE A 124 -24.59 -6.74 17.76
C PHE A 124 -23.36 -7.55 17.38
N GLN A 125 -22.91 -7.37 16.14
CA GLN A 125 -21.69 -7.94 15.60
C GLN A 125 -20.75 -6.80 15.21
N PRO A 126 -19.57 -6.69 15.85
CA PRO A 126 -18.57 -5.72 15.44
C PRO A 126 -18.24 -5.85 13.96
N LEU A 127 -17.88 -4.73 13.33
CA LEU A 127 -17.43 -4.74 11.94
C LEU A 127 -16.18 -5.63 11.82
N SER A 128 -16.24 -6.63 10.95
CA SER A 128 -15.08 -7.32 10.43
C SER A 128 -14.89 -6.97 8.95
N ALA A 129 -13.66 -7.06 8.46
CA ALA A 129 -13.39 -6.84 7.05
C ALA A 129 -12.24 -7.71 6.55
N THR A 130 -12.39 -8.23 5.34
CA THR A 130 -11.32 -8.88 4.59
C THR A 130 -10.77 -7.88 3.57
N VAL A 131 -9.47 -7.63 3.62
CA VAL A 131 -8.75 -6.72 2.71
C VAL A 131 -7.85 -7.53 1.80
N ASN A 132 -8.21 -7.61 0.51
CA ASN A 132 -7.42 -8.22 -0.53
C ASN A 132 -6.60 -7.17 -1.28
N VAL A 133 -5.33 -7.48 -1.53
CA VAL A 133 -4.47 -6.74 -2.45
C VAL A 133 -4.16 -7.65 -3.62
N LEU A 134 -4.68 -7.30 -4.79
CA LEU A 134 -4.52 -8.03 -6.03
C LEU A 134 -3.40 -7.38 -6.85
N ALA A 135 -2.51 -8.19 -7.42
CA ALA A 135 -1.48 -7.77 -8.35
C ALA A 135 -1.75 -8.42 -9.71
N ASP A 136 -1.97 -7.61 -10.74
CA ASP A 136 -2.41 -8.04 -12.08
C ASP A 136 -3.66 -8.94 -12.05
N GLY A 137 -4.58 -8.69 -11.10
CA GLY A 137 -5.84 -9.42 -10.94
C GLY A 137 -5.75 -10.73 -10.14
N GLU A 138 -4.57 -11.11 -9.64
CA GLU A 138 -4.40 -12.25 -8.74
C GLU A 138 -4.20 -11.77 -7.30
N VAL A 139 -4.83 -12.43 -6.33
CA VAL A 139 -4.65 -12.11 -4.90
C VAL A 139 -3.19 -12.30 -4.51
N TYR A 140 -2.52 -11.20 -4.16
CA TYR A 140 -1.12 -11.17 -3.74
C TYR A 140 -0.98 -11.20 -2.21
N ARG A 141 -1.85 -10.48 -1.50
CA ARG A 141 -1.97 -10.49 -0.03
C ARG A 141 -3.44 -10.40 0.37
N GLN A 142 -3.73 -10.95 1.53
CA GLN A 142 -5.03 -10.86 2.20
C GLN A 142 -4.77 -10.55 3.68
N PHE A 143 -5.58 -9.66 4.23
CA PHE A 143 -5.54 -9.26 5.63
C PHE A 143 -6.95 -9.32 6.21
N GLU A 144 -7.04 -9.63 7.49
CA GLU A 144 -8.29 -9.57 8.23
C GLU A 144 -8.24 -8.39 9.21
N TYR A 145 -9.36 -7.70 9.33
CA TYR A 145 -9.59 -6.63 10.28
C TYR A 145 -10.83 -6.96 11.11
N GLU A 146 -10.77 -6.67 12.40
CA GLU A 146 -11.92 -6.74 13.29
C GLU A 146 -11.91 -5.49 14.17
N ALA A 147 -13.02 -4.74 14.15
CA ALA A 147 -13.23 -3.65 15.07
C ALA A 147 -13.50 -4.23 16.47
N LEU A 148 -12.97 -3.57 17.50
CA LEU A 148 -13.34 -3.91 18.87
C LEU A 148 -14.77 -3.45 19.18
N ALA A 149 -15.28 -3.92 20.32
CA ALA A 149 -16.61 -3.59 20.79
C ALA A 149 -16.76 -2.07 21.06
N PRO A 150 -18.00 -1.55 21.09
CA PRO A 150 -18.26 -0.16 21.44
C PRO A 150 -17.57 0.27 22.75
N GLY A 151 -16.91 1.43 22.71
CA GLY A 151 -16.16 1.96 23.85
C GLY A 151 -14.71 1.49 23.94
N GLU A 152 -14.29 0.54 23.10
CA GLU A 152 -12.90 0.14 22.94
C GLU A 152 -12.27 0.82 21.70
N VAL A 153 -10.95 0.89 21.68
CA VAL A 153 -10.20 1.50 20.58
C VAL A 153 -9.63 0.40 19.69
N SER A 154 -10.20 0.24 18.50
CA SER A 154 -9.68 -0.66 17.48
C SER A 154 -8.28 -0.24 17.02
N VAL A 155 -7.44 -1.22 16.71
CA VAL A 155 -6.15 -0.98 16.06
C VAL A 155 -6.40 -0.92 14.55
N PRO A 156 -6.00 0.17 13.86
CA PRO A 156 -6.08 0.23 12.40
C PRO A 156 -5.26 -0.89 11.75
N LEU A 157 -5.78 -1.49 10.68
CA LEU A 157 -4.95 -2.25 9.75
C LEU A 157 -4.09 -1.25 8.99
N ALA A 158 -2.77 -1.37 9.04
CA ALA A 158 -1.85 -0.50 8.34
C ALA A 158 -0.69 -1.32 7.78
N GLU A 159 -0.55 -1.30 6.45
CA GLU A 159 0.37 -2.19 5.74
C GLU A 159 1.17 -1.44 4.67
N GLU A 160 2.41 -1.87 4.47
CA GLU A 160 3.28 -1.42 3.38
C GLU A 160 3.75 -2.64 2.59
N ILE A 161 3.54 -2.60 1.28
CA ILE A 161 3.69 -3.74 0.38
C ILE A 161 4.64 -3.36 -0.74
N THR A 162 5.55 -4.27 -1.07
CA THR A 162 6.43 -4.22 -2.26
C THR A 162 6.24 -5.50 -3.08
N PHE A 163 6.27 -5.37 -4.40
CA PHE A 163 6.03 -6.45 -5.37
C PHE A 163 7.33 -6.97 -6.01
#